data_AF-A0A523STJ4-F1
#
_entry.id   AF-A0A523STJ4-F1
#
_cell.length_a   1.000
_cell.length_b   1.000
_cell.length_c   1.000
_cell.angle_alpha   90.00
_cell.angle_beta   90.00
_cell.angle_gamma   90.00
#
_symmetry.space_group_name_H-M   'P 1'
#
loop_
_entity.id
_entity.type
_entity.pdbx_description
1 polymer ?
#
loop_
_entity_poly.entity_id
_entity_poly.type
_entity_poly.pdbx_seq_one_letter_code
_entity_poly.pdbx_strand_id
1 'polypeptide(L)'
;VYASKDSLLGYKLWRPSSEQRDTIVIEITKRELPDTSFWIYTRRIDIKKREPEYKPNRDSLKLLQGIHLSKINIADSSIASVLSERDEKLVKIFYNAKGGAKSLLAFYKGLSDTLKDVFIDYFNSLHPKDVVSLDTTDLVDELIAVLKSEKLAGKSVPDSILKNYLVSDRILFEQIGKWRGSIQSKFINFRKLTVDETIDTLFSWVEKNVDKIEEKGYFGPMQNPDDVYKTKRGTDSERYIFIAGILRSIGIPARVKWSYDAFEYWAAEWREKSFKEKKEEVKKTWVDFRFEENGKDITEKQRYYYDYSITRFGEYPKRLDPPVDTANGRIIVSLDEKQAYSVTGWRNGFGDTYVRIQRVVPQVDTAKVSVKTGIPEKVKPGDLIVRKYKDIDAEALGFQKHEFDKGEILIVVFDIESEASKSTLQNAKEVIHAFSGAVYLFADAEKTEQAKNFLEEIGIQKGRLSVFPREIYKKQLNIRNTPSILYLKDGTCVFWVEGLFLHLSRLLHDLR
;
A
#
# COMPACT_ATOMS: atom_id res chain seq x y z
N VAL A 1 18.35 16.85 25.73
CA VAL A 1 18.02 15.46 26.11
C VAL A 1 18.93 15.06 27.26
N TYR A 2 18.36 14.42 28.30
CA TYR A 2 18.81 13.21 29.00
C TYR A 2 17.66 12.79 29.94
N ALA A 3 17.32 11.50 29.95
CA ALA A 3 16.50 10.88 30.98
C ALA A 3 16.91 9.42 31.17
N SER A 4 17.26 9.08 32.41
CA SER A 4 17.15 7.75 32.99
C SER A 4 16.39 7.89 34.31
N LYS A 5 15.59 6.87 34.67
CA LYS A 5 15.56 6.32 36.04
C LYS A 5 14.80 4.99 36.07
N ASP A 6 15.34 4.08 36.87
CA ASP A 6 15.09 2.63 36.98
C ASP A 6 13.75 2.21 37.59
N SER A 7 12.63 2.87 37.29
CA SER A 7 11.34 2.43 37.82
C SER A 7 10.17 2.86 36.95
N LEU A 8 9.44 1.85 36.46
CA LEU A 8 8.10 1.73 35.86
C LEU A 8 7.21 2.96 35.51
N LEU A 9 7.38 4.18 36.04
CA LEU A 9 6.57 5.35 35.66
C LEU A 9 7.34 6.67 35.83
N GLY A 10 7.50 7.41 34.73
CA GLY A 10 7.92 8.82 34.72
C GLY A 10 7.82 9.44 33.32
N TYR A 11 7.38 10.70 33.22
CA TYR A 11 7.39 11.47 31.97
C TYR A 11 8.21 12.76 32.14
N LYS A 12 8.91 13.20 31.08
CA LYS A 12 9.61 14.50 31.03
C LYS A 12 9.33 15.17 29.68
N LEU A 13 8.84 16.41 29.71
CA LEU A 13 8.66 17.22 28.50
C LEU A 13 10.03 17.71 28.01
N TRP A 14 10.33 17.52 26.71
CA TRP A 14 11.50 18.11 26.07
C TRP A 14 11.11 19.25 25.12
N ARG A 15 11.90 20.32 25.14
CA ARG A 15 11.85 21.42 24.17
C ARG A 15 13.22 21.48 23.48
N PRO A 16 13.31 21.37 22.15
CA PRO A 16 14.57 21.58 21.44
C PRO A 16 15.13 22.96 21.74
N SER A 17 16.38 23.04 22.17
CA SER A 17 17.08 24.30 22.41
C SER A 17 17.99 24.72 21.24
N SER A 18 17.94 24.02 20.10
CA SER A 18 18.77 24.35 18.94
C SER A 18 18.15 23.82 17.65
N GLU A 19 18.21 24.63 16.58
CA GLU A 19 17.61 24.42 15.26
C GLU A 19 18.20 23.25 14.42
N GLN A 20 19.12 22.44 14.94
CA GLN A 20 19.97 21.57 14.11
C GLN A 20 20.08 20.10 14.54
N ARG A 21 19.10 19.52 15.23
CA ARG A 21 19.11 18.06 15.45
C ARG A 21 17.75 17.45 15.15
N ASP A 22 17.64 16.87 13.96
CA ASP A 22 16.45 16.17 13.43
C ASP A 22 16.34 14.71 13.90
N THR A 23 17.34 14.21 14.64
CA THR A 23 17.43 12.81 15.04
C THR A 23 17.39 12.66 16.56
N ILE A 24 16.44 11.87 17.05
CA ILE A 24 16.34 11.44 18.44
C ILE A 24 16.86 10.00 18.52
N VAL A 25 17.93 9.77 19.27
CA VAL A 25 18.45 8.43 19.57
C VAL A 25 17.98 8.04 20.96
N ILE A 26 17.22 6.96 21.05
CA ILE A 26 16.78 6.35 22.31
C ILE A 26 17.60 5.06 22.48
N GLU A 27 18.53 5.07 23.41
CA GLU A 27 19.32 3.88 23.74
C GLU A 27 18.61 3.07 24.82
N ILE A 28 18.08 1.91 24.44
CA ILE A 28 17.45 0.96 25.36
C ILE A 28 18.53 -0.02 25.80
N THR A 29 19.15 0.24 26.96
CA THR A 29 20.29 -0.54 27.47
C THR A 29 19.92 -1.91 28.04
N LYS A 30 18.63 -2.21 28.23
CA LYS A 30 18.16 -3.53 28.66
C LYS A 30 17.90 -4.42 27.45
N ARG A 31 18.81 -5.37 27.18
CA ARG A 31 18.69 -6.37 26.09
C ARG A 31 17.48 -7.29 26.24
N GLU A 32 16.97 -7.41 27.46
CA GLU A 32 15.73 -8.11 27.77
C GLU A 32 14.66 -7.10 28.15
N LEU A 33 13.89 -6.69 27.16
CA LEU A 33 12.60 -6.06 27.38
C LEU A 33 11.62 -7.19 27.73
N PRO A 34 11.16 -7.33 29.00
CA PRO A 34 9.89 -8.02 29.24
C PRO A 34 8.80 -7.36 28.38
N ASP A 35 7.62 -7.97 28.19
CA ASP A 35 6.51 -7.36 27.43
C ASP A 35 6.24 -5.92 27.94
N THR A 36 6.89 -4.93 27.33
CA THR A 36 6.96 -3.55 27.83
C THR A 36 6.30 -2.69 26.79
N SER A 37 5.14 -2.19 27.15
CA SER A 37 4.51 -1.08 26.44
C SER A 37 5.29 0.18 26.81
N PHE A 38 6.16 0.67 25.93
CA PHE A 38 6.72 2.02 26.06
C PHE A 38 6.11 2.92 25.00
N TRP A 39 5.78 4.15 25.38
CA TRP A 39 4.99 5.06 24.54
C TRP A 39 5.89 6.15 23.96
N ILE A 40 5.86 6.32 22.63
CA ILE A 40 6.54 7.43 21.93
C ILE A 40 5.47 8.36 21.35
N TYR A 41 5.15 9.44 22.06
CA TYR A 41 4.22 10.44 21.56
C TYR A 41 4.96 11.69 21.06
N THR A 42 4.43 12.30 20.00
CA THR A 42 4.96 13.56 19.47
C THR A 42 3.90 14.63 19.66
N ARG A 43 4.07 15.48 20.66
CA ARG A 43 3.12 16.58 20.88
C ARG A 43 3.28 17.61 19.77
N ARG A 44 2.24 17.77 18.94
CA ARG A 44 2.17 18.88 17.98
C ARG A 44 2.30 20.20 18.74
N ILE A 45 3.29 21.00 18.34
CA ILE A 45 3.28 22.42 18.65
C ILE A 45 2.22 23.01 17.73
N ASP A 46 1.23 23.71 18.30
CA ASP A 46 0.24 24.48 17.52
C ASP A 46 0.96 25.63 16.80
N ILE A 47 1.60 25.32 15.68
CA ILE A 47 2.08 26.33 14.76
C ILE A 47 0.84 26.79 14.00
N LYS A 48 0.45 28.06 14.18
CA LYS A 48 -0.53 28.73 13.31
C LYS A 48 -0.01 28.60 11.88
N LYS A 49 -0.48 27.60 11.14
CA LYS A 49 -0.25 27.51 9.70
C LYS A 49 -0.85 28.76 9.09
N ARG A 50 -0.03 29.57 8.42
CA ARG A 50 -0.56 30.60 7.51
C ARG A 50 -1.38 29.83 6.49
N GLU A 51 -2.68 30.09 6.44
CA GLU A 51 -3.47 29.57 5.34
C GLU A 51 -2.92 30.21 4.06
N PRO A 52 -2.69 29.45 2.99
CA PRO A 52 -2.36 30.05 1.72
C PRO A 52 -3.52 30.98 1.33
N GLU A 53 -3.20 32.22 0.94
CA GLU A 53 -4.19 33.19 0.43
C GLU A 53 -4.92 32.61 -0.79
N TYR A 54 -4.21 31.80 -1.57
CA TYR A 54 -4.78 31.08 -2.69
C TYR A 54 -5.36 29.73 -2.25
N LYS A 55 -6.69 29.61 -2.35
CA LYS A 55 -7.39 28.32 -2.34
C LYS A 55 -7.97 28.10 -3.75
N PRO A 56 -7.37 27.24 -4.59
CA PRO A 56 -7.94 26.97 -5.90
C PRO A 56 -9.35 26.41 -5.74
N ASN A 57 -10.27 26.81 -6.62
CA ASN A 57 -11.58 26.19 -6.70
C ASN A 57 -11.39 24.72 -7.13
N ARG A 58 -11.46 23.81 -6.15
CA ARG A 58 -11.24 22.37 -6.35
C ARG A 58 -12.28 21.77 -7.27
N ASP A 59 -13.49 22.30 -7.29
CA ASP A 59 -14.61 21.77 -8.06
C ASP A 59 -14.42 22.15 -9.52
N SER A 60 -14.02 23.40 -9.78
CA SER A 60 -13.56 23.80 -11.11
C SER A 60 -12.35 23.00 -11.56
N LEU A 61 -11.36 22.76 -10.70
CA LEU A 61 -10.18 21.95 -11.07
C LEU A 61 -10.55 20.49 -11.35
N LYS A 62 -11.41 19.87 -10.56
CA LYS A 62 -11.87 18.49 -10.77
C LYS A 62 -12.73 18.38 -12.02
N LEU A 63 -13.63 19.33 -12.25
CA LEU A 63 -14.43 19.39 -13.46
C LEU A 63 -13.54 19.57 -14.69
N LEU A 64 -12.59 20.52 -14.63
CA LEU A 64 -11.61 20.74 -15.70
C LEU A 64 -10.74 19.50 -15.92
N GLN A 65 -10.32 18.82 -14.86
CA GLN A 65 -9.57 17.57 -14.96
C GLN A 65 -10.41 16.45 -15.57
N GLY A 66 -11.68 16.32 -15.18
CA GLY A 66 -12.62 15.34 -15.76
C GLY A 66 -12.87 15.59 -17.25
N ILE A 67 -13.15 16.86 -17.61
CA ILE A 67 -13.29 17.30 -19.01
C ILE A 67 -11.99 17.09 -19.78
N HIS A 68 -10.84 17.33 -19.16
CA HIS A 68 -9.54 17.11 -19.79
C HIS A 68 -9.28 15.62 -20.04
N LEU A 69 -9.55 14.76 -19.05
CA LEU A 69 -9.41 13.31 -19.17
C LEU A 69 -10.39 12.72 -20.19
N SER A 70 -11.63 13.22 -20.27
CA SER A 70 -12.60 12.78 -21.28
C SER A 70 -12.21 13.20 -22.70
N LYS A 71 -11.56 14.37 -22.86
CA LYS A 71 -10.99 14.80 -24.15
C LYS A 71 -9.76 14.00 -24.57
N ILE A 72 -9.05 13.41 -23.61
CA ILE A 72 -7.80 12.70 -23.83
C ILE A 72 -8.03 11.22 -24.14
N ASN A 73 -9.01 10.58 -23.47
CA ASN A 73 -9.30 9.18 -23.69
C ASN A 73 -10.05 9.00 -25.01
N ILE A 74 -9.43 8.30 -25.96
CA ILE A 74 -10.04 8.01 -27.28
C ILE A 74 -10.99 6.80 -27.27
N ALA A 75 -11.01 6.05 -26.17
CA ALA A 75 -11.84 4.87 -25.99
C ALA A 75 -12.58 4.96 -24.66
N ASP A 76 -13.85 4.59 -24.65
CA ASP A 76 -14.62 4.36 -23.41
C ASP A 76 -14.33 2.94 -22.93
N SER A 77 -13.92 2.76 -21.67
CA SER A 77 -13.71 1.42 -21.12
C SER A 77 -15.03 0.65 -20.91
N SER A 78 -16.17 1.34 -20.85
CA SER A 78 -17.49 0.73 -20.60
C SER A 78 -17.96 -0.16 -21.75
N ILE A 79 -17.53 0.12 -22.99
CA ILE A 79 -17.88 -0.69 -24.17
C ILE A 79 -17.10 -2.00 -24.25
N ALA A 80 -16.05 -2.18 -23.43
CA ALA A 80 -15.18 -3.35 -23.50
C ALA A 80 -15.94 -4.67 -23.22
N SER A 81 -16.96 -4.64 -22.36
CA SER A 81 -17.72 -5.84 -21.95
C SER A 81 -18.66 -6.42 -23.01
N VAL A 82 -18.84 -5.74 -24.16
CA VAL A 82 -19.68 -6.21 -25.27
C VAL A 82 -18.87 -6.55 -26.52
N LEU A 83 -17.55 -6.54 -26.42
CA LEU A 83 -16.62 -6.76 -27.54
C LEU A 83 -15.96 -8.15 -27.45
N SER A 84 -15.27 -8.55 -28.53
CA SER A 84 -14.45 -9.77 -28.49
C SER A 84 -13.30 -9.62 -27.48
N GLU A 85 -12.74 -10.72 -26.98
CA GLU A 85 -11.61 -10.69 -26.02
C GLU A 85 -10.42 -9.85 -26.55
N ARG A 86 -10.16 -9.93 -27.86
CA ARG A 86 -9.10 -9.14 -28.52
C ARG A 86 -9.42 -7.65 -28.49
N ASP A 87 -10.65 -7.29 -28.81
CA ASP A 87 -11.12 -5.90 -28.86
C ASP A 87 -11.20 -5.30 -27.45
N GLU A 88 -11.61 -6.08 -26.45
CA GLU A 88 -11.60 -5.69 -25.04
C GLU A 88 -10.19 -5.28 -24.59
N LYS A 89 -9.18 -6.12 -24.90
CA LYS A 89 -7.77 -5.81 -24.59
C LYS A 89 -7.32 -4.53 -25.28
N LEU A 90 -7.64 -4.35 -26.57
CA LEU A 90 -7.28 -3.14 -27.31
C LEU A 90 -7.90 -1.87 -26.71
N VAL A 91 -9.20 -1.91 -26.40
CA VAL A 91 -9.91 -0.80 -25.75
C VAL A 91 -9.25 -0.45 -24.42
N LYS A 92 -8.93 -1.47 -23.61
CA LYS A 92 -8.25 -1.28 -22.32
C LYS A 92 -6.85 -0.66 -22.47
N ILE A 93 -6.07 -1.09 -23.47
CA ILE A 93 -4.73 -0.54 -23.75
C ILE A 93 -4.84 0.95 -24.08
N PHE A 94 -5.70 1.34 -25.02
CA PHE A 94 -5.85 2.74 -25.42
C PHE A 94 -6.49 3.60 -24.33
N TYR A 95 -7.42 3.06 -23.55
CA TYR A 95 -7.95 3.73 -22.37
C TYR A 95 -6.86 3.99 -21.31
N ASN A 96 -5.96 3.02 -21.10
CA ASN A 96 -4.87 3.15 -20.15
C ASN A 96 -3.74 4.05 -20.64
N ALA A 97 -3.56 4.23 -21.95
CA ALA A 97 -2.55 5.12 -22.52
C ALA A 97 -2.82 6.62 -22.30
N LYS A 98 -4.05 7.00 -21.91
CA LYS A 98 -4.45 8.39 -21.63
C LYS A 98 -3.96 9.35 -22.73
N GLY A 99 -3.11 10.33 -22.39
CA GLY A 99 -2.57 11.33 -23.31
C GLY A 99 -1.88 10.74 -24.53
N GLY A 100 -1.25 9.58 -24.37
CA GLY A 100 -0.51 8.88 -25.41
C GLY A 100 -1.38 8.07 -26.37
N ALA A 101 -2.68 7.91 -26.11
CA ALA A 101 -3.52 6.95 -26.82
C ALA A 101 -3.59 7.18 -28.34
N LYS A 102 -3.61 8.44 -28.80
CA LYS A 102 -3.61 8.77 -30.24
C LYS A 102 -2.32 8.34 -30.93
N SER A 103 -1.17 8.63 -30.33
CA SER A 103 0.15 8.23 -30.84
C SER A 103 0.25 6.71 -30.88
N LEU A 104 -0.18 6.05 -29.80
CA LEU A 104 -0.15 4.60 -29.67
C LEU A 104 -1.09 3.91 -30.67
N LEU A 105 -2.27 4.47 -30.94
CA LEU A 105 -3.20 3.96 -31.95
C LEU A 105 -2.64 4.12 -33.37
N ALA A 106 -2.04 5.28 -33.68
CA ALA A 106 -1.38 5.48 -34.97
C ALA A 106 -0.24 4.47 -35.17
N PHE A 107 0.56 4.24 -34.13
CA PHE A 107 1.60 3.22 -34.10
C PHE A 107 1.03 1.82 -34.36
N TYR A 108 0.00 1.41 -33.62
CA TYR A 108 -0.66 0.10 -33.77
C TYR A 108 -1.18 -0.14 -35.19
N LYS A 109 -1.76 0.89 -35.83
CA LYS A 109 -2.26 0.79 -37.22
C LYS A 109 -1.14 0.51 -38.24
N GLY A 110 0.08 0.97 -37.98
CA GLY A 110 1.24 0.76 -38.83
C GLY A 110 1.92 -0.59 -38.65
N LEU A 111 1.53 -1.39 -37.66
CA LEU A 111 2.13 -2.71 -37.40
C LEU A 111 1.65 -3.76 -38.40
N SER A 112 2.50 -4.74 -38.69
CA SER A 112 2.10 -5.99 -39.34
C SER A 112 1.17 -6.80 -38.44
N ASP A 113 0.36 -7.69 -39.00
CA ASP A 113 -0.62 -8.45 -38.21
C ASP A 113 0.04 -9.32 -37.13
N THR A 114 1.20 -9.90 -37.41
CA THR A 114 1.99 -10.62 -36.39
C THR A 114 2.41 -9.71 -35.24
N LEU A 115 2.86 -8.49 -35.53
CA LEU A 115 3.28 -7.55 -34.47
C LEU A 115 2.10 -6.92 -33.73
N LYS A 116 0.90 -6.86 -34.33
CA LYS A 116 -0.32 -6.44 -33.63
C LYS A 116 -0.69 -7.41 -32.50
N ASP A 117 -0.54 -8.71 -32.73
CA ASP A 117 -0.84 -9.70 -31.69
C ASP A 117 0.17 -9.60 -30.54
N VAL A 118 1.46 -9.49 -30.87
CA VAL A 118 2.54 -9.25 -29.88
C VAL A 118 2.32 -7.95 -29.13
N PHE A 119 1.90 -6.88 -29.81
CA PHE A 119 1.56 -5.61 -29.18
C PHE A 119 0.46 -5.76 -28.12
N ILE A 120 -0.60 -6.51 -28.44
CA ILE A 120 -1.72 -6.73 -27.51
C ILE A 120 -1.23 -7.47 -26.27
N ASP A 121 -0.49 -8.56 -26.44
CA ASP A 121 0.00 -9.35 -25.31
C ASP A 121 1.04 -8.57 -24.47
N TYR A 122 1.95 -7.84 -25.13
CA TYR A 122 2.92 -6.97 -24.48
C TYR A 122 2.25 -5.93 -23.60
N PHE A 123 1.37 -5.08 -24.15
CA PHE A 123 0.73 -4.01 -23.37
C PHE A 123 -0.27 -4.54 -22.34
N ASN A 124 -0.91 -5.68 -22.59
CA ASN A 124 -1.81 -6.29 -21.61
C ASN A 124 -1.05 -6.90 -20.42
N SER A 125 0.25 -7.18 -20.57
CA SER A 125 1.13 -7.63 -19.47
C SER A 125 1.65 -6.47 -18.60
N LEU A 126 1.38 -5.22 -18.97
CA LEU A 126 1.87 -4.02 -18.27
C LEU A 126 0.84 -3.47 -17.29
N HIS A 127 1.32 -2.85 -16.20
CA HIS A 127 0.44 -2.14 -15.28
C HIS A 127 -0.09 -0.85 -15.94
N PRO A 128 -1.32 -0.39 -15.69
CA PRO A 128 -1.87 0.83 -16.30
C PRO A 128 -0.96 2.06 -16.18
N LYS A 129 -0.29 2.21 -15.04
CA LYS A 129 0.69 3.29 -14.78
C LYS A 129 1.89 3.30 -15.75
N ASP A 130 2.27 2.13 -16.25
CA ASP A 130 3.39 1.97 -17.17
C ASP A 130 2.97 2.28 -18.60
N VAL A 131 1.76 1.86 -18.99
CA VAL A 131 1.17 2.17 -20.30
C VAL A 131 1.08 3.68 -20.54
N VAL A 132 0.75 4.45 -19.50
CA VAL A 132 0.73 5.93 -19.56
C VAL A 132 2.11 6.53 -19.84
N SER A 133 3.18 5.88 -19.37
CA SER A 133 4.55 6.43 -19.39
C SER A 133 5.36 6.05 -20.64
N LEU A 134 4.96 5.01 -21.37
CA LEU A 134 5.67 4.54 -22.54
C LEU A 134 5.35 5.39 -23.78
N ASP A 135 6.38 5.80 -24.51
CA ASP A 135 6.24 6.39 -25.84
C ASP A 135 6.34 5.33 -26.94
N THR A 136 6.26 5.75 -28.20
CA THR A 136 6.35 4.86 -29.37
C THR A 136 7.76 4.75 -29.96
N THR A 137 8.74 5.49 -29.43
CA THR A 137 10.14 5.52 -29.88
C THR A 137 10.79 4.14 -29.70
N ASP A 138 11.44 3.57 -30.71
CA ASP A 138 12.09 2.23 -30.65
C ASP A 138 11.16 1.07 -30.23
N LEU A 139 9.83 1.28 -30.19
CA LEU A 139 8.89 0.27 -29.71
C LEU A 139 8.77 -0.91 -30.69
N VAL A 140 8.99 -0.68 -32.00
CA VAL A 140 9.01 -1.77 -32.99
C VAL A 140 10.10 -2.78 -32.68
N ASP A 141 11.32 -2.30 -32.38
CA ASP A 141 12.46 -3.16 -32.06
C ASP A 141 12.21 -3.95 -30.78
N GLU A 142 11.56 -3.33 -29.79
CA GLU A 142 11.19 -4.00 -28.55
C GLU A 142 10.15 -5.11 -28.80
N LEU A 143 9.10 -4.86 -29.59
CA LEU A 143 8.11 -5.88 -29.95
C LEU A 143 8.72 -7.02 -30.77
N ILE A 144 9.67 -6.73 -31.67
CA ILE A 144 10.42 -7.76 -32.39
C ILE A 144 11.25 -8.61 -31.42
N ALA A 145 11.87 -7.99 -30.41
CA ALA A 145 12.62 -8.70 -29.38
C ALA A 145 11.71 -9.58 -28.50
N VAL A 146 10.49 -9.12 -28.17
CA VAL A 146 9.46 -9.92 -27.48
C VAL A 146 9.13 -11.15 -28.33
N LEU A 147 8.75 -10.95 -29.60
CA LEU A 147 8.39 -12.03 -30.51
C LEU A 147 9.51 -13.08 -30.65
N LYS A 148 10.77 -12.62 -30.72
CA LYS A 148 11.92 -13.52 -30.76
C LYS A 148 12.09 -14.29 -29.46
N SER A 149 11.86 -13.66 -28.31
CA SER A 149 11.91 -14.32 -27.00
C SER A 149 10.83 -15.40 -26.87
N GLU A 150 9.61 -15.10 -27.32
CA GLU A 150 8.51 -16.07 -27.35
C GLU A 150 8.82 -17.26 -28.26
N LYS A 151 9.38 -17.02 -29.46
CA LYS A 151 9.82 -18.09 -30.37
C LYS A 151 10.92 -18.97 -29.79
N LEU A 152 11.76 -18.42 -28.91
CA LEU A 152 12.81 -19.16 -28.21
C LEU A 152 12.28 -19.95 -27.01
N ALA A 153 11.10 -19.60 -26.50
CA ALA A 153 10.51 -20.31 -25.37
C ALA A 153 10.13 -21.75 -25.77
N GLY A 154 10.29 -22.67 -24.83
CA GLY A 154 9.91 -24.06 -25.06
C GLY A 154 8.39 -24.20 -25.25
N LYS A 155 7.96 -25.03 -26.19
CA LYS A 155 6.53 -25.30 -26.45
C LYS A 155 5.77 -25.88 -25.25
N SER A 156 6.50 -26.42 -24.27
CA SER A 156 5.94 -26.99 -23.04
C SER A 156 5.73 -25.96 -21.92
N VAL A 157 6.11 -24.70 -22.12
CA VAL A 157 5.90 -23.63 -21.13
C VAL A 157 4.42 -23.20 -21.18
N PRO A 158 3.68 -23.21 -20.06
CA PRO A 158 2.29 -22.76 -20.05
C PRO A 158 2.14 -21.29 -20.46
N ASP A 159 1.08 -20.96 -21.20
CA ASP A 159 0.78 -19.59 -21.64
C ASP A 159 0.72 -18.58 -20.48
N SER A 160 0.19 -18.98 -19.33
CA SER A 160 0.14 -18.15 -18.13
C SER A 160 1.52 -17.80 -17.60
N ILE A 161 2.51 -18.67 -17.78
CA ILE A 161 3.90 -18.42 -17.39
C ILE A 161 4.57 -17.49 -18.41
N LEU A 162 4.34 -17.70 -19.71
CA LEU A 162 4.87 -16.84 -20.77
C LEU A 162 4.37 -15.39 -20.60
N LYS A 163 3.05 -15.20 -20.47
CA LYS A 163 2.44 -13.88 -20.36
C LYS A 163 2.95 -13.09 -19.14
N ASN A 164 3.07 -13.75 -17.98
CA ASN A 164 3.43 -13.08 -16.74
C ASN A 164 4.94 -12.93 -16.52
N TYR A 165 5.76 -13.85 -17.04
CA TYR A 165 7.16 -13.96 -16.67
C TYR A 165 8.14 -14.03 -17.84
N LEU A 166 7.66 -13.89 -19.08
CA LEU A 166 8.49 -13.73 -20.27
C LEU A 166 8.19 -12.41 -21.02
N VAL A 167 6.91 -12.15 -21.28
CA VAL A 167 6.44 -11.02 -22.10
C VAL A 167 6.55 -9.67 -21.38
N SER A 168 6.29 -9.63 -20.07
CA SER A 168 6.33 -8.37 -19.31
C SER A 168 7.75 -7.84 -19.12
N ASP A 169 7.95 -6.54 -19.38
CA ASP A 169 9.22 -5.84 -19.12
C ASP A 169 9.42 -5.41 -17.69
N ARG A 170 8.34 -5.36 -16.91
CA ARG A 170 8.47 -5.15 -15.47
C ARG A 170 8.83 -6.47 -14.78
N ILE A 171 9.89 -6.42 -14.00
CA ILE A 171 10.41 -7.54 -13.22
C ILE A 171 10.16 -7.30 -11.73
N LEU A 172 10.39 -6.08 -11.24
CA LEU A 172 10.20 -5.71 -9.84
C LEU A 172 9.69 -4.27 -9.69
N PHE A 173 10.45 -3.38 -9.03
CA PHE A 173 10.10 -1.99 -8.74
C PHE A 173 10.89 -0.99 -9.59
N GLU A 174 11.65 -1.45 -10.57
CA GLU A 174 12.36 -0.61 -11.52
C GLU A 174 11.38 0.22 -12.38
N GLN A 175 11.91 1.32 -12.89
CA GLN A 175 11.22 2.07 -13.93
C GLN A 175 11.09 1.20 -15.18
N ILE A 176 9.89 1.18 -15.78
CA ILE A 176 9.70 0.46 -17.03
C ILE A 176 10.56 1.10 -18.13
N GLY A 177 11.19 0.27 -18.95
CA GLY A 177 12.02 0.71 -20.06
C GLY A 177 12.07 -0.35 -21.15
N LYS A 178 12.44 0.07 -22.36
CA LYS A 178 12.63 -0.81 -23.53
C LYS A 178 14.07 -1.31 -23.51
N TRP A 179 14.29 -2.44 -22.84
CA TRP A 179 15.64 -2.99 -22.63
C TRP A 179 15.86 -4.31 -23.36
N ARG A 180 14.79 -5.01 -23.79
CA ARG A 180 14.89 -6.38 -24.30
C ARG A 180 15.70 -6.44 -25.58
N GLY A 181 15.53 -5.52 -26.52
CA GLY A 181 16.31 -5.50 -27.76
C GLY A 181 17.82 -5.39 -27.50
N SER A 182 18.21 -4.39 -26.68
CA SER A 182 19.59 -4.17 -26.25
C SER A 182 20.17 -5.40 -25.55
N ILE A 183 19.48 -5.92 -24.54
CA ILE A 183 19.92 -7.07 -23.75
C ILE A 183 20.00 -8.34 -24.61
N GLN A 184 18.97 -8.62 -25.42
CA GLN A 184 18.93 -9.80 -26.28
C GLN A 184 20.12 -9.81 -27.25
N SER A 185 20.47 -8.67 -27.87
CA SER A 185 21.60 -8.58 -28.79
C SER A 185 22.94 -8.98 -28.16
N LYS A 186 23.13 -8.71 -26.86
CA LYS A 186 24.38 -8.97 -26.12
C LYS A 186 24.43 -10.38 -25.54
N PHE A 187 23.29 -10.93 -25.14
CA PHE A 187 23.23 -12.14 -24.33
C PHE A 187 22.60 -13.35 -25.04
N ILE A 188 22.16 -13.24 -26.29
CA ILE A 188 21.53 -14.37 -27.01
C ILE A 188 22.40 -15.64 -27.00
N ASN A 189 23.73 -15.51 -27.07
CA ASN A 189 24.68 -16.63 -27.08
C ASN A 189 24.90 -17.29 -25.71
N PHE A 190 24.32 -16.74 -24.64
CA PHE A 190 24.30 -17.39 -23.32
C PHE A 190 23.35 -18.57 -23.29
N ARG A 191 22.34 -18.63 -24.16
CA ARG A 191 21.43 -19.77 -24.25
C ARG A 191 22.20 -21.02 -24.68
N LYS A 192 22.24 -22.02 -23.80
CA LYS A 192 22.89 -23.32 -24.00
C LYS A 192 21.87 -24.40 -24.38
N LEU A 193 22.34 -25.64 -24.50
CA LEU A 193 21.49 -26.79 -24.81
C LEU A 193 20.45 -27.02 -23.71
N THR A 194 20.85 -26.87 -22.45
CA THR A 194 19.94 -26.98 -21.31
C THR A 194 19.69 -25.62 -20.64
N VAL A 195 18.55 -25.51 -19.96
CA VAL A 195 18.22 -24.33 -19.15
C VAL A 195 19.21 -24.20 -18.01
N ASP A 196 19.53 -25.28 -17.30
CA ASP A 196 20.42 -25.24 -16.15
C ASP A 196 21.86 -24.79 -16.53
N GLU A 197 22.43 -25.26 -17.64
CA GLU A 197 23.72 -24.76 -18.14
C GLU A 197 23.67 -23.26 -18.49
N THR A 198 22.54 -22.80 -19.04
CA THR A 198 22.31 -21.38 -19.33
C THR A 198 22.34 -20.56 -18.04
N ILE A 199 21.61 -21.03 -17.02
CA ILE A 199 21.56 -20.40 -15.69
C ILE A 199 22.95 -20.36 -15.07
N ASP A 200 23.70 -21.47 -15.07
CA ASP A 200 25.01 -21.54 -14.45
C ASP A 200 26.04 -20.64 -15.12
N THR A 201 26.06 -20.64 -16.46
CA THR A 201 26.93 -19.76 -17.25
C THR A 201 26.60 -18.29 -17.01
N LEU A 202 25.32 -17.93 -17.08
CA LEU A 202 24.87 -16.54 -16.90
C LEU A 202 25.13 -16.05 -15.48
N PHE A 203 24.77 -16.85 -14.48
CA PHE A 203 24.92 -16.50 -13.09
C PHE A 203 26.39 -16.21 -12.73
N SER A 204 27.29 -17.11 -13.14
CA SER A 204 28.73 -16.95 -12.93
C SER A 204 29.28 -15.71 -13.66
N TRP A 205 28.75 -15.41 -14.85
CA TRP A 205 29.13 -14.21 -15.58
C TRP A 205 28.68 -12.94 -14.87
N VAL A 206 27.43 -12.87 -14.40
CA VAL A 206 26.93 -11.69 -13.66
C VAL A 206 27.68 -11.54 -12.34
N GLU A 207 27.98 -12.64 -11.66
CA GLU A 207 28.75 -12.63 -10.43
C GLU A 207 30.13 -11.98 -10.61
N LYS A 208 30.81 -12.33 -11.71
CA LYS A 208 32.15 -11.84 -12.04
C LYS A 208 32.18 -10.43 -12.65
N ASN A 209 31.15 -10.02 -13.39
CA ASN A 209 31.19 -8.82 -14.24
C ASN A 209 30.26 -7.68 -13.78
N VAL A 210 29.46 -7.88 -12.73
CA VAL A 210 28.57 -6.85 -12.17
C VAL A 210 28.84 -6.72 -10.68
N ASP A 211 29.43 -5.60 -10.27
CA ASP A 211 29.82 -5.36 -8.89
C ASP A 211 28.59 -5.21 -8.00
N LYS A 212 28.64 -5.85 -6.83
CA LYS A 212 27.65 -5.66 -5.78
C LYS A 212 27.85 -4.29 -5.12
N ILE A 213 26.76 -3.55 -4.93
CA ILE A 213 26.70 -2.41 -4.02
C ILE A 213 25.82 -2.77 -2.81
N GLU A 214 26.25 -2.44 -1.60
CA GLU A 214 25.55 -2.83 -0.38
C GLU A 214 24.25 -2.05 -0.17
N GLU A 215 24.22 -0.76 -0.54
CA GLU A 215 23.02 0.06 -0.38
C GLU A 215 23.05 1.26 -1.32
N LYS A 216 21.91 1.56 -1.95
CA LYS A 216 21.60 2.90 -2.44
C LYS A 216 20.84 3.59 -1.33
N GLY A 217 21.20 4.82 -0.99
CA GLY A 217 20.40 5.60 -0.04
C GLY A 217 18.92 5.59 -0.41
N TYR A 218 18.04 5.76 0.58
CA TYR A 218 16.58 5.56 0.55
C TYR A 218 15.82 6.13 -0.68
N PHE A 219 16.42 7.03 -1.45
CA PHE A 219 15.83 7.71 -2.62
C PHE A 219 16.38 7.30 -3.99
N GLY A 220 17.30 6.34 -4.09
CA GLY A 220 17.84 5.90 -5.39
C GLY A 220 16.85 5.02 -6.16
N PRO A 221 16.52 5.31 -7.43
CA PRO A 221 15.64 4.43 -8.22
C PRO A 221 16.32 3.08 -8.46
N MET A 222 15.49 2.03 -8.43
CA MET A 222 15.89 0.67 -8.78
C MET A 222 16.19 0.60 -10.28
N GLN A 223 17.37 0.07 -10.63
CA GLN A 223 17.84 -0.03 -12.01
C GLN A 223 17.08 -1.10 -12.79
N ASN A 224 16.77 -0.80 -14.05
CA ASN A 224 16.29 -1.82 -14.99
C ASN A 224 17.48 -2.65 -15.57
N PRO A 225 17.22 -3.74 -16.32
CA PRO A 225 18.28 -4.58 -16.86
C PRO A 225 19.34 -3.85 -17.70
N ASP A 226 18.95 -2.88 -18.53
CA ASP A 226 19.89 -2.14 -19.38
C ASP A 226 20.74 -1.16 -18.54
N ASP A 227 20.17 -0.56 -17.50
CA ASP A 227 20.90 0.29 -16.55
C ASP A 227 21.98 -0.52 -15.81
N VAL A 228 21.64 -1.69 -15.26
CA VAL A 228 22.62 -2.57 -14.60
C VAL A 228 23.70 -3.00 -15.59
N TYR A 229 23.34 -3.29 -16.84
CA TYR A 229 24.32 -3.63 -17.88
C TYR A 229 25.29 -2.48 -18.17
N LYS A 230 24.79 -1.24 -18.25
CA LYS A 230 25.59 -0.04 -18.55
C LYS A 230 26.50 0.34 -17.38
N THR A 231 25.98 0.32 -16.16
CA THR A 231 26.73 0.71 -14.96
C THR A 231 27.68 -0.38 -14.48
N LYS A 232 27.40 -1.65 -14.81
CA LYS A 232 28.09 -2.84 -14.26
C LYS A 232 28.03 -2.91 -12.74
N ARG A 233 27.03 -2.28 -12.12
CA ARG A 233 26.91 -2.20 -10.66
C ARG A 233 25.45 -2.26 -10.22
N GLY A 234 25.16 -3.00 -9.15
CA GLY A 234 23.81 -3.09 -8.61
C GLY A 234 23.74 -3.80 -7.26
N THR A 235 22.68 -3.53 -6.49
CA THR A 235 22.34 -4.35 -5.32
C THR A 235 22.03 -5.79 -5.75
N ASP A 236 22.01 -6.76 -4.83
CA ASP A 236 21.66 -8.14 -5.20
C ASP A 236 20.32 -8.23 -5.93
N SER A 237 19.31 -7.48 -5.47
CA SER A 237 18.00 -7.44 -6.14
C SER A 237 18.07 -6.87 -7.55
N GLU A 238 18.87 -5.82 -7.80
CA GLU A 238 19.09 -5.28 -9.14
C GLU A 238 19.88 -6.25 -10.04
N ARG A 239 20.84 -6.98 -9.48
CA ARG A 239 21.56 -8.04 -10.20
C ARG A 239 20.61 -9.19 -10.57
N TYR A 240 19.65 -9.53 -9.71
CA TYR A 240 18.58 -10.48 -10.02
C TYR A 240 17.60 -9.96 -11.08
N ILE A 241 17.24 -8.67 -11.04
CA ILE A 241 16.46 -8.01 -12.11
C ILE A 241 17.19 -8.16 -13.44
N PHE A 242 18.49 -7.89 -13.46
CA PHE A 242 19.31 -8.01 -14.65
C PHE A 242 19.40 -9.45 -15.19
N ILE A 243 19.61 -10.44 -14.31
CA ILE A 243 19.57 -11.87 -14.68
C ILE A 243 18.21 -12.23 -15.26
N ALA A 244 17.12 -11.90 -14.57
CA ALA A 244 15.77 -12.17 -15.05
C ALA A 244 15.49 -11.50 -16.39
N GLY A 245 15.95 -10.26 -16.59
CA GLY A 245 15.86 -9.55 -17.86
C GLY A 245 16.58 -10.29 -18.99
N ILE A 246 17.82 -10.73 -18.76
CA ILE A 246 18.57 -11.54 -19.75
C ILE A 246 17.82 -12.83 -20.07
N LEU A 247 17.36 -13.57 -19.05
CA LEU A 247 16.65 -14.83 -19.23
C LEU A 247 15.37 -14.63 -20.05
N ARG A 248 14.58 -13.60 -19.73
CA ARG A 248 13.39 -13.23 -20.49
C ARG A 248 13.72 -12.88 -21.93
N SER A 249 14.77 -12.09 -22.17
CA SER A 249 15.26 -11.74 -23.50
C SER A 249 15.69 -12.94 -24.35
N ILE A 250 16.10 -14.04 -23.73
CA ILE A 250 16.55 -15.24 -24.46
C ILE A 250 15.52 -16.37 -24.43
N GLY A 251 14.27 -16.13 -24.00
CA GLY A 251 13.20 -17.14 -24.04
C GLY A 251 13.15 -18.08 -22.84
N ILE A 252 13.59 -17.64 -21.65
CA ILE A 252 13.46 -18.39 -20.39
C ILE A 252 12.64 -17.53 -19.42
N PRO A 253 11.42 -17.95 -19.04
CA PRO A 253 10.62 -17.22 -18.06
C PRO A 253 11.35 -17.14 -16.72
N ALA A 254 11.40 -15.94 -16.14
CA ALA A 254 12.12 -15.69 -14.89
C ALA A 254 11.46 -14.58 -14.08
N ARG A 255 11.68 -14.57 -12.76
CA ARG A 255 11.20 -13.53 -11.83
C ARG A 255 12.14 -13.36 -10.65
N VAL A 256 12.06 -12.23 -9.97
CA VAL A 256 12.73 -12.08 -8.66
C VAL A 256 11.83 -12.75 -7.62
N LYS A 257 12.44 -13.54 -6.72
CA LYS A 257 11.71 -14.17 -5.61
C LYS A 257 11.13 -13.09 -4.72
N TRP A 258 9.96 -13.34 -4.15
CA TRP A 258 9.26 -12.37 -3.31
C TRP A 258 10.10 -11.87 -2.11
N SER A 259 11.01 -12.71 -1.58
CA SER A 259 11.94 -12.40 -0.50
C SER A 259 13.17 -11.60 -0.94
N TYR A 260 13.28 -11.30 -2.24
CA TYR A 260 14.35 -10.50 -2.87
C TYR A 260 15.77 -11.04 -2.68
N ASP A 261 15.90 -12.28 -2.22
CA ASP A 261 17.17 -12.94 -1.92
C ASP A 261 17.62 -13.94 -2.99
N ALA A 262 16.76 -14.22 -3.98
CA ALA A 262 17.03 -15.07 -5.13
C ALA A 262 16.26 -14.59 -6.37
N PHE A 263 16.61 -15.12 -7.53
CA PHE A 263 15.73 -15.14 -8.69
C PHE A 263 15.22 -16.57 -8.94
N GLU A 264 14.06 -16.67 -9.56
CA GLU A 264 13.42 -17.91 -9.95
C GLU A 264 13.32 -17.98 -11.48
N TYR A 265 13.48 -19.16 -12.05
CA TYR A 265 13.38 -19.43 -13.47
C TYR A 265 12.54 -20.68 -13.73
N TRP A 266 11.90 -20.75 -14.91
CA TRP A 266 11.05 -21.87 -15.28
C TRP A 266 11.83 -22.94 -16.06
N ALA A 267 11.88 -24.15 -15.52
CA ALA A 267 12.47 -25.34 -16.12
C ALA A 267 11.57 -26.56 -15.85
N ALA A 268 10.39 -26.60 -16.48
CA ALA A 268 9.26 -27.49 -16.17
C ALA A 268 8.62 -27.27 -14.78
N GLU A 269 9.37 -26.72 -13.83
CA GLU A 269 8.95 -26.21 -12.53
C GLU A 269 9.69 -24.91 -12.22
N TRP A 270 9.26 -24.19 -11.18
CA TRP A 270 10.01 -23.04 -10.67
C TRP A 270 11.25 -23.53 -9.90
N ARG A 271 12.42 -23.07 -10.35
CA ARG A 271 13.71 -23.30 -9.67
C ARG A 271 14.33 -21.98 -9.29
N GLU A 272 15.17 -21.96 -8.26
CA GLU A 272 15.78 -20.74 -7.74
C GLU A 272 17.30 -20.80 -7.70
N LYS A 273 17.94 -19.63 -7.80
CA LYS A 273 19.39 -19.46 -7.57
C LYS A 273 19.68 -18.11 -6.91
N SER A 274 20.69 -18.07 -6.06
CA SER A 274 21.04 -16.88 -5.27
C SER A 274 22.55 -16.68 -5.13
N PHE A 275 22.99 -15.41 -5.00
CA PHE A 275 24.39 -15.02 -4.71
C PHE A 275 24.78 -15.24 -3.25
N LYS A 276 23.78 -15.36 -2.38
CA LYS A 276 24.03 -15.77 -1.01
C LYS A 276 24.28 -17.27 -1.07
N GLU A 277 25.40 -17.72 -0.50
CA GLU A 277 25.51 -19.13 -0.15
C GLU A 277 24.22 -19.54 0.54
N LYS A 278 23.72 -20.75 0.24
CA LYS A 278 22.70 -21.39 1.08
C LYS A 278 23.31 -21.44 2.47
N LYS A 279 23.08 -20.39 3.28
CA LYS A 279 23.19 -20.48 4.72
C LYS A 279 22.37 -21.71 5.04
N GLU A 280 22.98 -22.67 5.74
CA GLU A 280 22.32 -23.88 6.23
C GLU A 280 20.86 -23.55 6.46
N GLU A 281 19.94 -24.35 5.89
CA GLU A 281 18.50 -24.15 6.07
C GLU A 281 18.27 -23.85 7.54
N VAL A 282 18.12 -22.56 7.85
CA VAL A 282 18.15 -22.15 9.25
C VAL A 282 16.88 -22.72 9.78
N LYS A 283 16.98 -23.70 10.67
CA LYS A 283 15.86 -24.50 11.13
C LYS A 283 14.67 -23.59 11.39
N LYS A 284 13.68 -23.70 10.51
CA LYS A 284 12.50 -22.84 10.56
C LYS A 284 11.50 -23.49 11.49
N THR A 285 10.90 -22.66 12.32
CA THR A 285 9.83 -23.07 13.19
C THR A 285 8.59 -22.26 12.87
N TRP A 286 7.43 -22.91 12.94
CA TRP A 286 6.14 -22.27 12.81
C TRP A 286 5.73 -21.67 14.13
N VAL A 287 5.36 -20.39 14.10
CA VAL A 287 4.86 -19.65 15.26
C VAL A 287 3.40 -19.29 15.01
N ASP A 288 2.46 -19.81 15.83
CA ASP A 288 1.04 -19.43 15.85
C ASP A 288 0.88 -18.13 16.64
N PHE A 289 0.76 -17.01 15.94
CA PHE A 289 0.44 -15.73 16.55
C PHE A 289 -1.06 -15.65 16.85
N ARG A 290 -1.38 -15.37 18.12
CA ARG A 290 -2.73 -15.02 18.56
C ARG A 290 -2.78 -13.59 19.02
N PHE A 291 -3.72 -12.85 18.49
CA PHE A 291 -3.90 -11.45 18.86
C PHE A 291 -5.12 -11.32 19.75
N GLU A 292 -4.96 -10.62 20.87
CA GLU A 292 -6.02 -10.41 21.85
C GLU A 292 -6.19 -8.92 22.12
N GLU A 293 -7.44 -8.46 22.12
CA GLU A 293 -7.83 -7.11 22.53
C GLU A 293 -8.97 -7.20 23.54
N ASN A 294 -8.78 -6.62 24.72
CA ASN A 294 -9.76 -6.60 25.81
C ASN A 294 -10.35 -7.98 26.14
N GLY A 295 -9.52 -9.03 26.18
CA GLY A 295 -9.98 -10.40 26.48
C GLY A 295 -10.62 -11.15 25.31
N LYS A 296 -10.71 -10.54 24.11
CA LYS A 296 -11.28 -11.16 22.90
C LYS A 296 -10.18 -11.50 21.90
N ASP A 297 -10.26 -12.70 21.32
CA ASP A 297 -9.40 -13.10 20.20
C ASP A 297 -9.78 -12.28 18.95
N ILE A 298 -8.81 -11.56 18.39
CA ILE A 298 -8.95 -10.76 17.17
C ILE A 298 -7.95 -11.18 16.08
N THR A 299 -7.38 -12.39 16.19
CA THR A 299 -6.34 -12.91 15.30
C THR A 299 -6.72 -12.80 13.83
N GLU A 300 -7.94 -13.21 13.46
CA GLU A 300 -8.42 -13.20 12.08
C GLU A 300 -8.43 -11.81 11.43
N LYS A 301 -8.47 -10.75 12.25
CA LYS A 301 -8.54 -9.36 11.79
C LYS A 301 -7.16 -8.73 11.58
N GLN A 302 -6.08 -9.37 12.03
CA GLN A 302 -4.75 -8.77 11.96
C GLN A 302 -4.09 -9.01 10.61
N ARG A 303 -3.63 -7.94 9.99
CA ARG A 303 -2.90 -7.99 8.72
C ARG A 303 -1.44 -7.64 8.97
N TYR A 304 -0.56 -8.50 8.45
CA TYR A 304 0.86 -8.20 8.41
C TYR A 304 1.09 -6.87 7.67
N TYR A 305 2.08 -6.09 8.11
CA TYR A 305 2.40 -4.72 7.68
C TYR A 305 1.47 -3.61 8.18
N TYR A 306 0.17 -3.87 8.25
CA TYR A 306 -0.80 -2.83 8.61
C TYR A 306 -1.01 -2.76 10.11
N ASP A 307 -1.21 -3.91 10.74
CA ASP A 307 -1.63 -4.02 12.13
C ASP A 307 -0.49 -4.49 13.04
N TYR A 308 0.38 -5.33 12.48
CA TYR A 308 1.60 -5.78 13.15
C TYR A 308 2.73 -6.05 12.16
N SER A 309 3.95 -6.14 12.67
CA SER A 309 5.11 -6.58 11.90
C SER A 309 6.06 -7.37 12.78
N ILE A 310 6.88 -8.22 12.18
CA ILE A 310 7.95 -8.91 12.89
C ILE A 310 9.26 -8.22 12.55
N THR A 311 10.03 -7.83 13.56
CA THR A 311 11.23 -7.00 13.40
C THR A 311 12.40 -7.62 14.17
N ARG A 312 13.60 -7.46 13.63
CA ARG A 312 14.85 -7.68 14.36
C ARG A 312 15.56 -6.35 14.56
N PHE A 313 16.09 -6.14 15.76
CA PHE A 313 16.90 -4.97 16.05
C PHE A 313 18.38 -5.33 15.90
N GLY A 314 19.06 -4.67 14.96
CA GLY A 314 20.52 -4.67 14.81
C GLY A 314 21.03 -3.23 15.03
N GLU A 315 21.96 -2.77 14.19
CA GLU A 315 22.30 -1.34 14.11
C GLU A 315 21.06 -0.49 13.77
N TYR A 316 20.20 -1.02 12.89
CA TYR A 316 18.89 -0.47 12.55
C TYR A 316 17.79 -1.52 12.75
N PRO A 317 16.54 -1.11 13.04
CA PRO A 317 15.40 -2.02 12.99
C PRO A 317 15.20 -2.55 11.57
N LYS A 318 15.23 -3.87 11.42
CA LYS A 318 14.95 -4.56 10.16
C LYS A 318 13.64 -5.32 10.30
N ARG A 319 12.60 -4.83 9.63
CA ARG A 319 11.36 -5.57 9.45
C ARG A 319 11.66 -6.84 8.66
N LEU A 320 11.22 -7.98 9.18
CA LEU A 320 11.26 -9.24 8.46
C LEU A 320 10.06 -9.29 7.52
N ASP A 321 10.19 -10.02 6.43
CA ASP A 321 9.07 -10.33 5.56
C ASP A 321 9.02 -11.86 5.50
N PRO A 322 8.42 -12.55 6.49
CA PRO A 322 8.29 -14.01 6.49
C PRO A 322 7.00 -14.44 5.75
N PRO A 323 6.91 -15.68 5.23
CA PRO A 323 5.64 -16.25 4.80
C PRO A 323 4.64 -16.24 5.96
N VAL A 324 3.44 -15.70 5.70
CA VAL A 324 2.34 -15.66 6.67
C VAL A 324 1.19 -16.49 6.10
N ASP A 325 0.81 -17.55 6.81
CA ASP A 325 -0.39 -18.34 6.53
C ASP A 325 -1.53 -17.86 7.43
N THR A 326 -2.62 -17.43 6.81
CA THR A 326 -3.83 -16.93 7.49
C THR A 326 -5.01 -17.90 7.45
N ALA A 327 -4.79 -19.16 7.04
CA ALA A 327 -5.86 -20.15 6.92
C ALA A 327 -6.50 -20.48 8.28
N ASN A 328 -7.80 -20.77 8.27
CA ASN A 328 -8.58 -21.20 9.44
C ASN A 328 -8.54 -20.21 10.63
N GLY A 329 -8.42 -18.90 10.35
CA GLY A 329 -8.45 -17.87 11.38
C GLY A 329 -7.22 -17.82 12.28
N ARG A 330 -6.11 -18.42 11.84
CA ARG A 330 -4.84 -18.41 12.54
C ARG A 330 -3.85 -17.52 11.82
N ILE A 331 -2.79 -17.11 12.49
CA ILE A 331 -1.66 -16.44 11.85
C ILE A 331 -0.43 -17.28 12.13
N ILE A 332 -0.03 -18.08 11.16
CA ILE A 332 1.14 -18.96 11.28
C ILE A 332 2.28 -18.34 10.50
N VAL A 333 3.40 -18.10 11.18
CA VAL A 333 4.58 -17.47 10.59
C VAL A 333 5.77 -18.42 10.65
N SER A 334 6.46 -18.57 9.52
CA SER A 334 7.72 -19.32 9.46
C SER A 334 8.90 -18.42 9.83
N LEU A 335 9.54 -18.68 10.97
CA LEU A 335 10.71 -17.92 11.43
C LEU A 335 11.89 -18.86 11.69
N ASP A 336 13.10 -18.35 11.49
CA ASP A 336 14.31 -19.03 11.99
C ASP A 336 14.41 -18.91 13.52
N GLU A 337 15.21 -19.78 14.17
CA GLU A 337 15.35 -19.83 15.64
C GLU A 337 15.96 -18.56 16.29
N LYS A 338 16.33 -17.54 15.51
CA LYS A 338 16.86 -16.29 16.07
C LYS A 338 15.73 -15.42 16.60
N GLN A 339 16.01 -14.80 17.75
CA GLN A 339 15.13 -13.82 18.38
C GLN A 339 14.63 -12.77 17.38
N ALA A 340 13.33 -12.53 17.45
CA ALA A 340 12.61 -11.49 16.73
C ALA A 340 11.64 -10.79 17.68
N TYR A 341 10.92 -9.81 17.17
CA TYR A 341 9.96 -9.03 17.96
C TYR A 341 8.70 -8.80 17.13
N SER A 342 7.53 -9.06 17.72
CA SER A 342 6.27 -8.56 17.18
C SER A 342 6.11 -7.11 17.58
N VAL A 343 5.86 -6.24 16.61
CA VAL A 343 5.62 -4.82 16.80
C VAL A 343 4.19 -4.53 16.37
N THR A 344 3.38 -4.04 17.31
CA THR A 344 2.01 -3.58 17.07
C THR A 344 1.93 -2.09 17.35
N GLY A 345 1.05 -1.41 16.63
CA GLY A 345 0.94 0.04 16.68
C GLY A 345 -0.50 0.50 16.79
N TRP A 346 -0.72 1.58 17.54
CA TRP A 346 -1.96 2.33 17.57
C TRP A 346 -1.68 3.82 17.46
N ARG A 347 -2.60 4.59 16.88
CA ARG A 347 -2.43 6.04 16.71
C ARG A 347 -3.69 6.77 17.14
N ASN A 348 -3.56 7.77 17.99
CA ASN A 348 -4.71 8.57 18.43
C ASN A 348 -5.05 9.69 17.41
N GLY A 349 -6.13 10.44 17.68
CA GLY A 349 -6.57 11.54 16.81
C GLY A 349 -5.58 12.70 16.72
N PHE A 350 -4.73 12.89 17.73
CA PHE A 350 -3.68 13.93 17.71
C PHE A 350 -2.46 13.54 16.88
N GLY A 351 -2.37 12.27 16.48
CA GLY A 351 -1.26 11.70 15.75
C GLY A 351 -0.17 11.13 16.63
N ASP A 352 -0.39 11.05 17.94
CA ASP A 352 0.49 10.34 18.87
C ASP A 352 0.50 8.85 18.53
N THR A 353 1.68 8.24 18.56
CA THR A 353 1.87 6.84 18.18
C THR A 353 2.17 6.00 19.41
N TYR A 354 1.53 4.86 19.48
CA TYR A 354 1.54 3.96 20.62
C TYR A 354 2.07 2.64 20.09
N VAL A 355 3.23 2.21 20.56
CA VAL A 355 3.91 1.01 20.06
C VAL A 355 3.99 -0.01 21.17
N ARG A 356 3.64 -1.25 20.88
CA ARG A 356 3.92 -2.39 21.75
C ARG A 356 4.89 -3.32 21.03
N ILE A 357 5.91 -3.74 21.77
CA ILE A 357 6.94 -4.63 21.28
C ILE A 357 6.93 -5.86 22.16
N GLN A 358 6.65 -7.01 21.56
CA GLN A 358 6.69 -8.30 22.23
C GLN A 358 7.86 -9.11 21.70
N ARG A 359 8.70 -9.62 22.60
CA ARG A 359 9.77 -10.55 22.25
C ARG A 359 9.19 -11.86 21.72
N VAL A 360 9.71 -12.32 20.59
CA VAL A 360 9.38 -13.60 19.96
C VAL A 360 10.66 -14.42 19.88
N VAL A 361 10.69 -15.57 20.53
CA VAL A 361 11.82 -16.51 20.43
C VAL A 361 11.29 -17.79 19.78
N PRO A 362 11.45 -17.95 18.46
CA PRO A 362 10.99 -19.14 17.76
C PRO A 362 11.78 -20.36 18.25
N GLN A 363 11.10 -21.28 18.91
CA GLN A 363 11.61 -22.58 19.33
C GLN A 363 10.55 -23.62 19.00
N VAL A 364 10.93 -24.89 18.89
CA VAL A 364 9.99 -26.00 18.58
C VAL A 364 8.76 -25.99 19.50
N ASP A 365 8.93 -25.56 20.75
CA ASP A 365 7.87 -25.47 21.76
C ASP A 365 7.21 -24.07 21.84
N THR A 366 7.76 -23.06 21.16
CA THR A 366 7.11 -21.74 20.98
C THR A 366 6.06 -21.81 19.88
N ALA A 367 5.19 -22.83 19.95
CA ALA A 367 4.15 -23.05 18.97
C ALA A 367 3.13 -21.91 18.98
N LYS A 368 2.99 -21.16 20.09
CA LYS A 368 1.97 -20.12 20.27
C LYS A 368 2.53 -18.86 20.92
N VAL A 369 2.33 -17.71 20.29
CA VAL A 369 2.66 -16.38 20.83
C VAL A 369 1.38 -15.55 20.94
N SER A 370 1.00 -15.20 22.16
CA SER A 370 -0.14 -14.32 22.41
C SER A 370 0.30 -12.86 22.45
N VAL A 371 -0.08 -12.10 21.43
CA VAL A 371 0.15 -10.67 21.26
C VAL A 371 -1.06 -9.89 21.75
N LYS A 372 -0.88 -9.14 22.83
CA LYS A 372 -1.91 -8.19 23.25
C LYS A 372 -1.89 -6.97 22.33
N THR A 373 -3.04 -6.58 21.79
CA THR A 373 -3.23 -5.42 20.94
C THR A 373 -4.27 -4.48 21.51
N GLY A 374 -4.50 -3.38 20.79
CA GLY A 374 -5.62 -2.48 21.04
C GLY A 374 -5.23 -1.17 21.69
N ILE A 375 -6.26 -0.47 22.14
CA ILE A 375 -6.14 0.87 22.71
C ILE A 375 -5.36 0.80 24.05
N PRO A 376 -4.32 1.63 24.24
CA PRO A 376 -3.62 1.75 25.52
C PRO A 376 -4.59 2.01 26.69
N GLU A 377 -4.41 1.33 27.84
CA GLU A 377 -5.23 1.52 29.05
C GLU A 377 -5.33 2.98 29.55
N LYS A 378 -4.38 3.83 29.15
CA LYS A 378 -4.33 5.25 29.53
C LYS A 378 -5.14 6.17 28.62
N VAL A 379 -5.64 5.68 27.49
CA VAL A 379 -6.42 6.45 26.52
C VAL A 379 -7.86 6.56 27.01
N LYS A 380 -8.37 7.79 27.08
CA LYS A 380 -9.74 8.10 27.51
C LYS A 380 -10.61 8.46 26.30
N PRO A 381 -11.94 8.26 26.35
CA PRO A 381 -12.88 8.91 25.43
C PRO A 381 -12.57 10.41 25.41
N GLY A 382 -12.06 10.93 24.28
CA GLY A 382 -11.39 12.24 24.22
C GLY A 382 -10.05 12.25 23.48
N ASP A 383 -9.23 11.21 23.67
CA ASP A 383 -7.91 11.10 23.03
C ASP A 383 -8.00 10.77 21.52
N LEU A 384 -9.17 10.29 21.11
CA LEU A 384 -9.56 10.04 19.72
C LEU A 384 -10.22 11.25 19.03
N ILE A 385 -10.33 12.38 19.72
CA ILE A 385 -10.94 13.59 19.19
C ILE A 385 -9.84 14.44 18.57
N VAL A 386 -9.81 14.53 17.23
CA VAL A 386 -8.77 15.28 16.49
C VAL A 386 -8.77 16.79 16.80
N ARG A 387 -9.79 17.31 17.51
CA ARG A 387 -9.98 18.73 17.82
C ARG A 387 -10.66 18.98 19.16
N LYS A 388 -10.39 20.15 19.74
CA LYS A 388 -11.28 20.72 20.76
C LYS A 388 -12.59 21.14 20.09
N TYR A 389 -13.71 20.65 20.60
CA TYR A 389 -15.06 21.13 20.31
C TYR A 389 -15.63 21.83 21.56
N LYS A 390 -16.60 22.72 21.34
CA LYS A 390 -17.48 23.21 22.41
C LYS A 390 -18.63 22.21 22.61
N ASP A 391 -19.45 22.40 23.63
CA ASP A 391 -20.67 21.61 23.80
C ASP A 391 -21.49 21.59 22.50
N ILE A 392 -21.93 20.39 22.12
CA ILE A 392 -22.71 20.18 20.90
C ILE A 392 -24.13 20.63 21.19
N ASP A 393 -24.57 21.66 20.47
CA ASP A 393 -25.94 22.16 20.55
C ASP A 393 -26.88 21.22 19.80
N ALA A 394 -27.51 20.32 20.55
CA ALA A 394 -28.43 19.32 20.03
C ALA A 394 -29.63 19.94 19.31
N GLU A 395 -30.14 21.08 19.80
CA GLU A 395 -31.30 21.75 19.21
C GLU A 395 -30.90 22.38 17.87
N ALA A 396 -29.75 23.06 17.82
CA ALA A 396 -29.25 23.66 16.58
C ALA A 396 -28.95 22.63 15.48
N LEU A 397 -28.58 21.39 15.85
CA LEU A 397 -28.29 20.31 14.91
C LEU A 397 -29.51 19.41 14.61
N GLY A 398 -30.68 19.71 15.18
CA GLY A 398 -31.91 18.94 14.96
C GLY A 398 -31.88 17.55 15.57
N PHE A 399 -31.12 17.35 16.64
CA PHE A 399 -31.08 16.10 17.37
C PHE A 399 -32.34 15.92 18.21
N GLN A 400 -32.88 14.70 18.22
CA GLN A 400 -33.95 14.40 19.16
C GLN A 400 -33.34 14.32 20.56
N LYS A 401 -33.90 15.09 21.51
CA LYS A 401 -33.36 15.24 22.86
C LYS A 401 -33.07 13.89 23.56
N HIS A 402 -33.97 12.92 23.41
CA HIS A 402 -33.80 11.59 24.01
C HIS A 402 -32.65 10.78 23.38
N GLU A 403 -32.40 10.92 22.07
CA GLU A 403 -31.29 10.27 21.37
C GLU A 403 -29.95 10.88 21.79
N PHE A 404 -29.92 12.20 22.01
CA PHE A 404 -28.72 12.90 22.45
C PHE A 404 -28.39 12.60 23.91
N ASP A 405 -29.37 12.70 24.81
CA ASP A 405 -29.15 12.60 26.26
C ASP A 405 -28.83 11.18 26.73
N LYS A 406 -29.38 10.14 26.07
CA LYS A 406 -29.28 8.73 26.53
C LYS A 406 -29.11 7.71 25.39
N GLY A 407 -28.52 8.14 24.28
CA GLY A 407 -28.39 7.32 23.09
C GLY A 407 -27.01 7.35 22.47
N GLU A 408 -26.87 6.55 21.41
CA GLU A 408 -25.70 6.53 20.54
C GLU A 408 -26.01 7.33 19.27
N ILE A 409 -25.15 8.28 18.91
CA ILE A 409 -25.30 9.08 17.69
C ILE A 409 -24.04 8.99 16.85
N LEU A 410 -24.18 8.64 15.58
CA LEU A 410 -23.12 8.76 14.58
C LEU A 410 -23.42 9.96 13.68
N ILE A 411 -22.55 10.97 13.73
CA ILE A 411 -22.62 12.15 12.88
C ILE A 411 -21.62 11.99 11.74
N VAL A 412 -22.07 12.13 10.49
CA VAL A 412 -21.21 12.12 9.31
C VAL A 412 -21.43 13.41 8.53
N VAL A 413 -20.46 14.30 8.61
CA VAL A 413 -20.38 15.49 7.76
C VAL A 413 -19.57 15.14 6.51
N PHE A 414 -20.13 15.33 5.33
CA PHE A 414 -19.47 14.96 4.07
C PHE A 414 -19.61 16.03 3.00
N ASP A 415 -18.72 15.95 2.03
CA ASP A 415 -18.70 16.79 0.83
C ASP A 415 -18.60 15.86 -0.38
N ILE A 416 -19.64 15.89 -1.22
CA ILE A 416 -19.77 15.03 -2.41
C ILE A 416 -18.65 15.25 -3.43
N GLU A 417 -17.95 16.38 -3.39
CA GLU A 417 -16.83 16.66 -4.29
C GLU A 417 -15.50 16.24 -3.70
N SER A 418 -15.42 15.84 -2.44
CA SER A 418 -14.18 15.36 -1.83
C SER A 418 -13.98 13.87 -2.09
N GLU A 419 -12.84 13.49 -2.71
CA GLU A 419 -12.49 12.06 -2.87
C GLU A 419 -12.38 11.35 -1.52
N ALA A 420 -11.94 12.08 -0.49
CA ALA A 420 -11.88 11.55 0.86
C ALA A 420 -13.27 11.19 1.37
N SER A 421 -14.29 12.01 1.08
CA SER A 421 -15.67 11.73 1.48
C SER A 421 -16.20 10.52 0.72
N LYS A 422 -16.03 10.50 -0.60
CA LYS A 422 -16.47 9.36 -1.44
C LYS A 422 -15.88 8.05 -0.97
N SER A 423 -14.55 7.98 -0.84
CA SER A 423 -13.85 6.77 -0.44
C SER A 423 -14.21 6.33 0.98
N THR A 424 -14.29 7.27 1.92
CA THR A 424 -14.65 6.99 3.32
C THR A 424 -16.09 6.50 3.44
N LEU A 425 -17.07 7.17 2.83
CA LEU A 425 -18.48 6.77 2.92
C LEU A 425 -18.73 5.44 2.19
N GLN A 426 -18.10 5.22 1.04
CA GLN A 426 -18.18 3.94 0.33
C GLN A 426 -17.70 2.79 1.21
N ASN A 427 -16.60 2.99 1.95
CA ASN A 427 -16.06 1.99 2.87
C ASN A 427 -16.89 1.86 4.16
N ALA A 428 -17.51 2.95 4.63
CA ALA A 428 -18.31 2.99 5.84
C ALA A 428 -19.77 2.53 5.68
N LYS A 429 -20.25 2.30 4.44
CA LYS A 429 -21.65 1.98 4.13
C LYS A 429 -22.26 0.91 5.04
N GLU A 430 -21.63 -0.26 5.11
CA GLU A 430 -22.13 -1.41 5.89
C GLU A 430 -22.21 -1.09 7.38
N VAL A 431 -21.24 -0.34 7.89
CA VAL A 431 -21.15 0.08 9.28
C VAL A 431 -22.24 1.08 9.63
N ILE A 432 -22.47 2.04 8.73
CA ILE A 432 -23.53 3.03 8.88
C ILE A 432 -24.90 2.32 8.91
N HIS A 433 -25.11 1.32 8.05
CA HIS A 433 -26.32 0.48 8.06
C HIS A 433 -26.48 -0.30 9.36
N ALA A 434 -25.40 -0.92 9.85
CA ALA A 434 -25.40 -1.74 11.05
C ALA A 434 -25.41 -0.93 12.37
N PHE A 435 -25.16 0.38 12.33
CA PHE A 435 -25.04 1.20 13.53
C PHE A 435 -26.35 1.22 14.35
N SER A 436 -26.33 0.69 15.57
CA SER A 436 -27.54 0.54 16.42
C SER A 436 -28.22 1.86 16.80
N GLY A 437 -27.46 2.96 16.86
CA GLY A 437 -27.96 4.27 17.27
C GLY A 437 -28.52 5.12 16.12
N ALA A 438 -28.76 6.39 16.41
CA ALA A 438 -29.19 7.36 15.41
C ALA A 438 -28.01 7.75 14.51
N VAL A 439 -28.24 7.81 13.19
CA VAL A 439 -27.25 8.30 12.22
C VAL A 439 -27.72 9.64 11.68
N TYR A 440 -26.88 10.65 11.75
CA TYR A 440 -27.11 11.98 11.20
C TYR A 440 -26.10 12.25 10.10
N LEU A 441 -26.60 12.51 8.90
CA LEU A 441 -25.79 12.79 7.72
C LEU A 441 -25.92 14.28 7.39
N PHE A 442 -24.80 14.97 7.28
CA PHE A 442 -24.76 16.40 7.04
C PHE A 442 -23.99 16.73 5.75
N ALA A 443 -24.64 17.47 4.86
CA ALA A 443 -24.07 17.98 3.62
C ALA A 443 -24.29 19.50 3.49
N ASP A 444 -23.58 20.13 2.57
CA ASP A 444 -23.74 21.57 2.29
C ASP A 444 -25.17 21.88 1.82
N ALA A 445 -25.80 22.91 2.39
CA ALA A 445 -27.17 23.33 2.06
C ALA A 445 -27.37 23.63 0.58
N GLU A 446 -26.35 24.13 -0.10
CA GLU A 446 -26.38 24.41 -1.53
C GLU A 446 -26.43 23.13 -2.40
N LYS A 447 -26.19 21.94 -1.82
CA LYS A 447 -26.02 20.67 -2.53
C LYS A 447 -26.99 19.57 -2.10
N THR A 448 -28.15 19.93 -1.56
CA THR A 448 -29.12 18.99 -0.97
C THR A 448 -29.50 17.83 -1.90
N GLU A 449 -29.94 18.13 -3.13
CA GLU A 449 -30.39 17.09 -4.08
C GLU A 449 -29.22 16.21 -4.55
N GLN A 450 -28.05 16.82 -4.78
CA GLN A 450 -26.84 16.11 -5.19
C GLN A 450 -26.32 15.19 -4.07
N ALA A 451 -26.41 15.62 -2.81
CA ALA A 451 -26.06 14.82 -1.65
C ALA A 451 -26.99 13.61 -1.49
N LYS A 452 -28.29 13.78 -1.73
CA LYS A 452 -29.26 12.68 -1.72
C LYS A 452 -28.96 11.66 -2.81
N ASN A 453 -28.80 12.10 -4.06
CA ASN A 453 -28.47 11.24 -5.19
C ASN A 453 -27.15 10.48 -4.96
N PHE A 454 -26.14 11.15 -4.41
CA PHE A 454 -24.87 10.53 -4.07
C PHE A 454 -25.01 9.42 -3.02
N LEU A 455 -25.78 9.66 -1.94
CA LEU A 455 -26.03 8.65 -0.91
C LEU A 455 -26.79 7.44 -1.49
N GLU A 456 -27.75 7.67 -2.39
CA GLU A 456 -28.45 6.61 -3.11
C GLU A 456 -27.52 5.80 -4.01
N GLU A 457 -26.64 6.47 -4.77
CA GLU A 457 -25.67 5.85 -5.68
C GLU A 457 -24.70 4.91 -4.94
N ILE A 458 -24.16 5.36 -3.80
CA ILE A 458 -23.29 4.51 -2.96
C ILE A 458 -24.09 3.50 -2.12
N GLY A 459 -25.41 3.66 -2.04
CA GLY A 459 -26.35 2.80 -1.35
C GLY A 459 -26.41 3.00 0.17
N ILE A 460 -26.15 4.21 0.68
CA ILE A 460 -26.42 4.56 2.08
C ILE A 460 -27.87 5.03 2.23
N GLN A 461 -28.73 4.15 2.75
CA GLN A 461 -30.15 4.45 2.99
C GLN A 461 -30.48 4.75 4.47
N LYS A 462 -29.52 4.51 5.38
CA LYS A 462 -29.71 4.75 6.81
C LYS A 462 -29.23 6.13 7.22
N GLY A 463 -30.03 6.79 8.04
CA GLY A 463 -29.71 8.05 8.69
C GLY A 463 -30.61 9.20 8.25
N ARG A 464 -30.64 10.24 9.07
CA ARG A 464 -31.36 11.49 8.79
C ARG A 464 -30.42 12.41 8.04
N LEU A 465 -30.66 12.60 6.74
CA LEU A 465 -29.98 13.64 5.98
C LEU A 465 -30.52 14.99 6.42
N SER A 466 -29.63 15.86 6.83
CA SER A 466 -29.91 17.25 7.11
C SER A 466 -28.83 18.10 6.45
N VAL A 467 -29.17 19.34 6.13
CA VAL A 467 -28.25 20.23 5.44
C VAL A 467 -28.09 21.50 6.24
N PHE A 468 -26.84 21.96 6.33
CA PHE A 468 -26.50 23.15 7.10
C PHE A 468 -25.72 24.12 6.22
N PRO A 469 -25.93 25.44 6.39
CA PRO A 469 -25.05 26.44 5.81
C PRO A 469 -23.60 26.20 6.24
N ARG A 470 -22.66 26.46 5.33
CA ARG A 470 -21.21 26.27 5.55
C ARG A 470 -20.68 26.92 6.85
N GLU A 471 -21.31 28.00 7.27
CA GLU A 471 -21.00 28.78 8.46
C GLU A 471 -21.22 28.01 9.78
N ILE A 472 -22.21 27.10 9.81
CA ILE A 472 -22.50 26.28 11.00
C ILE A 472 -21.39 25.25 11.22
N TYR A 473 -20.88 24.63 10.15
CA TYR A 473 -19.74 23.70 10.20
C TYR A 473 -18.48 24.31 10.84
N LYS A 474 -18.20 25.58 10.52
CA LYS A 474 -16.99 26.27 10.98
C LYS A 474 -17.16 26.86 12.38
N LYS A 475 -18.32 27.43 12.69
CA LYS A 475 -18.52 28.18 13.94
C LYS A 475 -18.93 27.31 15.12
N GLN A 476 -19.82 26.33 14.91
CA GLN A 476 -20.29 25.46 15.99
C GLN A 476 -19.40 24.23 16.16
N LEU A 477 -19.14 23.51 15.05
CA LEU A 477 -18.41 22.25 15.10
C LEU A 477 -16.90 22.40 14.83
N ASN A 478 -16.38 23.57 14.43
CA ASN A 478 -14.95 23.79 14.16
C ASN A 478 -14.32 22.76 13.20
N ILE A 479 -15.11 22.27 12.23
CA ILE A 479 -14.67 21.27 11.25
C ILE A 479 -13.72 21.92 10.24
N ARG A 480 -12.55 21.31 9.99
CA ARG A 480 -11.62 21.81 8.95
C ARG A 480 -11.56 20.97 7.69
N ASN A 481 -11.77 19.66 7.78
CA ASN A 481 -11.78 18.78 6.61
C ASN A 481 -13.01 17.89 6.59
N THR A 482 -13.50 17.62 5.38
CA THR A 482 -14.53 16.62 5.10
C THR A 482 -13.89 15.35 4.48
N PRO A 483 -14.39 14.15 4.82
CA PRO A 483 -15.51 13.90 5.72
C PRO A 483 -15.08 14.11 7.17
N SER A 484 -16.03 14.45 8.03
CA SER A 484 -15.83 14.59 9.47
C SER A 484 -16.84 13.71 10.18
N ILE A 485 -16.36 12.71 10.92
CA ILE A 485 -17.19 11.68 11.54
C ILE A 485 -17.03 11.75 13.04
N LEU A 486 -18.16 11.88 13.75
CA LEU A 486 -18.23 11.95 15.21
C LEU A 486 -19.11 10.82 15.73
N TYR A 487 -18.71 10.22 16.84
CA TYR A 487 -19.56 9.29 17.59
C TYR A 487 -19.82 9.86 18.98
N LEU A 488 -21.09 10.05 19.30
CA LEU A 488 -21.56 10.49 20.59
C LEU A 488 -22.22 9.33 21.33
N LYS A 489 -21.98 9.25 22.64
CA LYS A 489 -22.66 8.35 23.57
C LYS A 489 -23.08 9.17 24.78
N ASP A 490 -24.38 9.20 25.06
CA ASP A 490 -24.98 9.93 26.18
C ASP A 490 -24.51 11.40 26.22
N GLY A 491 -24.63 12.10 25.09
CA GLY A 491 -24.23 13.50 24.90
C GLY A 491 -22.72 13.74 24.84
N THR A 492 -21.89 12.73 25.07
CA THR A 492 -20.43 12.85 25.14
C THR A 492 -19.77 12.33 23.87
N CYS A 493 -18.83 13.08 23.31
CA CYS A 493 -18.10 12.65 22.13
C CYS A 493 -17.03 11.61 22.49
N VAL A 494 -17.18 10.41 21.92
CA VAL A 494 -16.27 9.29 22.13
C VAL A 494 -15.08 9.37 21.17
N PHE A 495 -15.34 9.69 19.89
CA PHE A 495 -14.31 10.00 18.91
C PHE A 495 -14.77 11.02 17.89
N TRP A 496 -13.79 11.70 17.28
CA TRP A 496 -14.01 12.58 16.15
C TRP A 496 -12.81 12.51 15.20
N VAL A 497 -13.05 12.09 13.96
CA VAL A 497 -12.05 12.01 12.89
C VAL A 497 -12.41 12.91 11.71
N GLU A 498 -11.39 13.46 11.04
CA GLU A 498 -11.55 14.30 9.84
C GLU A 498 -10.63 13.81 8.70
N GLY A 499 -11.11 13.90 7.46
CA GLY A 499 -10.37 13.52 6.25
C GLY A 499 -10.53 12.04 5.87
N LEU A 500 -9.66 11.56 4.98
CA LEU A 500 -9.72 10.18 4.47
C LEU A 500 -9.56 9.18 5.63
N PHE A 501 -10.58 8.36 5.87
CA PHE A 501 -10.56 7.37 6.94
C PHE A 501 -11.30 6.10 6.51
N LEU A 502 -10.56 5.00 6.31
CA LEU A 502 -11.09 3.75 5.73
C LEU A 502 -11.31 2.64 6.77
N HIS A 503 -11.35 2.99 8.05
CA HIS A 503 -11.34 2.02 9.16
C HIS A 503 -12.43 2.31 10.20
N LEU A 504 -13.55 2.90 9.78
CA LEU A 504 -14.67 3.25 10.68
C LEU A 504 -15.30 2.02 11.35
N SER A 505 -15.42 0.91 10.64
CA SER A 505 -15.92 -0.36 11.18
C SER A 505 -15.16 -0.79 12.43
N ARG A 506 -13.84 -0.81 12.32
CA ARG A 506 -12.93 -1.18 13.38
C ARG A 506 -13.00 -0.20 14.54
N LEU A 507 -12.94 1.11 14.25
CA LEU A 507 -12.98 2.13 15.28
C LEU A 507 -14.26 2.05 16.13
N LEU A 508 -15.43 1.85 15.50
CA LEU A 508 -16.70 1.71 16.20
C LEU A 508 -16.78 0.41 17.01
N HIS A 509 -16.23 -0.69 16.48
CA HIS A 509 -16.16 -1.97 17.19
C HIS A 509 -15.27 -1.88 18.44
N ASP A 510 -14.14 -1.17 18.35
CA ASP A 510 -13.15 -1.11 19.43
C ASP A 510 -13.60 -0.17 20.58
N LEU A 511 -14.58 0.71 20.32
CA LEU A 511 -15.07 1.72 21.26
C LEU A 511 -16.48 1.46 21.80
N ARG A 512 -17.17 0.44 21.30
CA ARG A 512 -18.47 -0.04 21.78
C ARG A 512 -18.28 -1.24 22.70
#